data_AF-A0A2U9IT16-F1
#
_entry.id   AF-A0A2U9IT16-F1
#
_cell.length_a   1.000
_cell.length_b   1.000
_cell.length_c   1.000
_cell.angle_alpha   90.00
_cell.angle_beta   90.00
_cell.angle_gamma   90.00
#
_symmetry.space_group_name_H-M   'P 1'
#
loop_
_entity.id
_entity.type
_entity.pdbx_description
1 polymer ?
#
loop_
_entity_poly.entity_id
_entity_poly.type
_entity_poly.pdbx_seq_one_letter_code
_entity_poly.pdbx_strand_id
1 'polypeptide(L)'
;MSSGERVEKLVSRRRVFLFSSIVALVFGLDIAPEMHDNPLYAVDDIAMIIIGVIGILLYFLMKRNDEPTLSKLENVYLGIFAVALVLKLTWAVIESRDPGDMADDTPAVLILIAVLANRFL
;
A
#
# COMPACT_ATOMS: atom_id res chain seq x y z
N MET A 1 12.95 25.38 2.08
CA MET A 1 11.77 25.09 1.23
C MET A 1 10.77 26.22 1.35
N SER A 2 10.45 26.85 0.23
CA SER A 2 9.33 27.79 0.14
C SER A 2 8.00 27.07 0.41
N SER A 3 6.92 27.81 0.70
CA SER A 3 5.58 27.22 0.86
C SER A 3 5.10 26.53 -0.43
N GLY A 4 5.43 27.10 -1.60
CA GLY A 4 5.11 26.52 -2.91
C GLY A 4 5.77 25.15 -3.14
N GLU A 5 7.06 25.03 -2.84
CA GLU A 5 7.80 23.75 -2.96
C GLU A 5 7.23 22.66 -2.04
N ARG A 6 6.74 23.04 -0.85
CA ARG A 6 6.12 22.10 0.09
C ARG A 6 4.79 21.56 -0.44
N VAL A 7 3.95 22.43 -0.98
CA VAL A 7 2.65 22.06 -1.55
C VAL A 7 2.83 21.17 -2.78
N GLU A 8 3.75 21.50 -3.69
CA GLU A 8 4.07 20.66 -4.85
C GLU A 8 4.54 19.27 -4.43
N LYS A 9 5.43 19.20 -3.43
CA LYS A 9 5.91 17.91 -2.89
C LYS A 9 4.75 17.08 -2.34
N LEU A 10 3.87 17.67 -1.52
CA LEU A 10 2.69 17.00 -0.97
C LEU A 10 1.73 16.52 -2.07
N VAL A 11 1.50 17.33 -3.10
CA VAL A 11 0.64 16.95 -4.25
C VAL A 11 1.23 15.79 -5.04
N SER A 12 2.55 15.79 -5.26
CA SER A 12 3.23 14.68 -5.96
C SER A 12 3.10 13.37 -5.18
N ARG A 13 3.30 13.40 -3.85
CA ARG A 13 3.19 12.24 -2.97
C ARG A 13 1.79 11.66 -2.95
N ARG A 14 0.76 12.51 -3.02
CA ARG A 14 -0.63 12.04 -3.15
C ARG A 14 -0.88 11.20 -4.40
N ARG A 15 -0.22 11.49 -5.52
CA ARG A 15 -0.36 10.70 -6.75
C ARG A 15 0.30 9.34 -6.58
N VAL A 16 1.47 9.29 -5.94
CA VAL A 16 2.14 8.04 -5.57
C VAL A 16 1.21 7.21 -4.68
N PHE A 17 0.63 7.81 -3.64
CA PHE A 17 -0.33 7.13 -2.76
C PHE A 17 -1.55 6.60 -3.53
N LEU A 18 -2.16 7.40 -4.40
CA LEU A 18 -3.27 6.88 -5.22
C LEU A 18 -2.84 5.66 -6.05
N PHE A 19 -1.71 5.76 -6.74
CA PHE A 19 -1.17 4.67 -7.55
C PHE A 19 -0.91 3.42 -6.71
N SER A 20 -0.25 3.56 -5.57
CA SER A 20 0.04 2.46 -4.65
C SER A 20 -1.21 1.81 -4.08
N SER A 21 -2.26 2.60 -3.80
CA SER A 21 -3.55 2.07 -3.35
C SER A 21 -4.19 1.20 -4.42
N ILE A 22 -4.15 1.64 -5.67
CA ILE A 22 -4.69 0.89 -6.81
C ILE A 22 -3.90 -0.40 -7.01
N VAL A 23 -2.58 -0.33 -6.93
CA VAL A 23 -1.72 -1.51 -7.04
C VAL A 23 -2.00 -2.50 -5.92
N ALA A 24 -2.20 -2.05 -4.69
CA ALA A 24 -2.57 -2.93 -3.58
C ALA A 24 -3.91 -3.65 -3.83
N LEU A 25 -4.89 -2.97 -4.45
CA LEU A 25 -6.13 -3.62 -4.88
C LEU A 25 -5.88 -4.70 -5.95
N VAL A 26 -4.97 -4.45 -6.88
CA VAL A 26 -4.64 -5.41 -7.96
C VAL A 26 -4.02 -6.68 -7.40
N PHE A 27 -3.08 -6.55 -6.45
CA PHE A 27 -2.47 -7.72 -5.81
C PHE A 27 -3.51 -8.56 -5.06
N GLY A 28 -4.41 -7.93 -4.30
CA GLY A 28 -5.47 -8.67 -3.62
C GLY A 28 -6.57 -9.25 -4.53
N LEU A 29 -6.47 -9.19 -5.86
CA LEU A 29 -7.46 -9.81 -6.75
C LEU A 29 -7.33 -11.33 -6.84
N ASP A 30 -6.16 -11.89 -6.49
CA ASP A 30 -5.91 -13.35 -6.53
C ASP A 30 -6.50 -14.11 -5.32
N ILE A 31 -7.21 -13.38 -4.45
CA ILE A 31 -7.96 -13.88 -3.30
C ILE A 31 -8.94 -15.03 -3.61
N ALA A 32 -9.56 -15.03 -4.79
CA ALA A 32 -10.61 -16.00 -5.13
C ALA A 32 -10.05 -17.41 -5.37
N PRO A 33 -8.98 -17.59 -6.17
CA PRO A 33 -8.19 -18.82 -6.19
C PRO A 33 -7.76 -19.30 -4.81
N GLU A 34 -7.18 -18.42 -3.99
CA GLU A 34 -6.61 -18.83 -2.70
C GLU A 34 -7.67 -19.23 -1.68
N MET A 35 -8.82 -18.52 -1.62
CA MET A 35 -9.94 -18.90 -0.76
C MET A 35 -10.49 -20.29 -1.07
N HIS A 36 -10.37 -20.74 -2.32
CA HIS A 36 -10.83 -22.06 -2.74
C HIS A 36 -9.89 -23.17 -2.24
N ASP A 37 -8.58 -22.93 -2.26
CA ASP A 37 -7.58 -23.94 -1.94
C ASP A 37 -7.21 -23.94 -0.43
N ASN A 38 -6.95 -22.77 0.15
CA ASN A 38 -6.77 -22.61 1.59
C ASN A 38 -7.11 -21.17 2.03
N PRO A 39 -8.18 -20.98 2.82
CA PRO A 39 -8.63 -19.66 3.24
C PRO A 39 -7.66 -18.92 4.18
N LEU A 40 -6.62 -19.61 4.67
CA LEU A 40 -5.56 -18.96 5.45
C LEU A 40 -4.63 -18.12 4.54
N TYR A 41 -4.35 -18.57 3.32
CA TYR A 41 -3.45 -17.85 2.39
C TYR A 41 -4.10 -16.55 1.92
N ALA A 42 -5.41 -16.57 1.63
CA ALA A 42 -6.18 -15.38 1.24
C ALA A 42 -6.20 -14.21 2.26
N VAL A 43 -5.66 -14.38 3.47
CA VAL A 43 -5.71 -13.36 4.53
C VAL A 43 -4.91 -12.11 4.15
N ASP A 44 -3.76 -12.28 3.53
CA ASP A 44 -2.89 -11.15 3.16
C ASP A 44 -3.42 -10.40 1.94
N ASP A 45 -4.00 -11.11 0.99
CA ASP A 45 -4.76 -10.57 -0.12
C ASP A 45 -5.96 -9.74 0.35
N ILE A 46 -6.75 -10.26 1.29
CA ILE A 46 -7.82 -9.47 1.94
C ILE A 46 -7.23 -8.20 2.56
N ALA A 47 -6.10 -8.31 3.25
CA ALA A 47 -5.45 -7.15 3.87
C ALA A 47 -5.02 -6.13 2.82
N MET A 48 -4.49 -6.58 1.67
CA MET A 48 -4.10 -5.72 0.55
C MET A 48 -5.31 -5.01 -0.08
N ILE A 49 -6.45 -5.69 -0.23
CA ILE A 49 -7.71 -5.06 -0.66
C ILE A 49 -8.12 -3.97 0.33
N ILE A 50 -8.19 -4.29 1.62
CA ILE A 50 -8.61 -3.34 2.67
C ILE A 50 -7.71 -2.12 2.67
N ILE A 51 -6.40 -2.32 2.59
CA ILE A 51 -5.40 -1.25 2.55
C ILE A 51 -5.55 -0.39 1.29
N GLY A 52 -5.77 -1.01 0.14
CA GLY A 52 -6.05 -0.30 -1.11
C GLY A 52 -7.31 0.58 -1.01
N VAL A 53 -8.41 0.05 -0.48
CA VAL A 53 -9.65 0.81 -0.28
C VAL A 53 -9.44 1.99 0.68
N ILE A 54 -8.83 1.75 1.84
CA ILE A 54 -8.53 2.81 2.80
C ILE A 54 -7.62 3.87 2.18
N GLY A 55 -6.62 3.45 1.41
CA GLY A 55 -5.71 4.36 0.71
C GLY A 55 -6.42 5.29 -0.27
N ILE A 56 -7.36 4.76 -1.06
CA ILE A 56 -8.19 5.56 -1.98
C ILE A 56 -9.06 6.56 -1.19
N LEU A 57 -9.69 6.11 -0.09
CA LEU A 57 -10.51 6.98 0.76
C LEU A 57 -9.67 8.15 1.33
N LEU A 58 -8.48 7.84 1.85
CA LEU A 58 -7.54 8.85 2.35
C LEU A 58 -7.11 9.83 1.25
N TYR A 59 -6.87 9.35 0.03
CA TYR A 59 -6.54 10.22 -1.11
C TYR A 59 -7.65 11.24 -1.41
N PHE A 60 -8.92 10.81 -1.38
CA PHE A 60 -10.06 11.71 -1.57
C PHE A 60 -10.21 12.71 -0.43
N LEU A 61 -9.95 12.30 0.82
CA LEU A 61 -9.92 13.20 1.97
C LEU A 61 -8.82 14.25 1.81
N MET A 62 -7.61 13.85 1.43
CA MET A 62 -6.49 14.77 1.16
C MET A 62 -6.81 15.78 0.05
N LYS A 63 -7.76 15.50 -0.86
CA LYS A 63 -8.13 16.43 -1.96
C LYS A 63 -8.83 17.68 -1.46
N ARG A 64 -9.45 17.62 -0.28
CA ARG A 64 -10.33 18.67 0.23
C ARG A 64 -9.70 19.47 1.37
N ASN A 65 -8.50 19.11 1.81
CA ASN A 65 -7.91 19.58 3.05
C ASN A 65 -6.71 20.51 2.83
N ASP A 66 -6.43 21.29 3.86
CA ASP A 66 -5.32 22.23 4.00
C ASP A 66 -3.97 21.53 4.33
N GLU A 67 -2.86 22.27 4.16
CA GLU A 67 -1.48 21.76 4.29
C GLU A 67 -1.18 20.99 5.61
N PRO A 68 -1.62 21.46 6.81
CA PRO A 68 -1.37 20.75 8.07
C PRO A 68 -2.09 19.40 8.13
N THR A 69 -3.30 19.34 7.59
CA THR A 69 -4.12 18.14 7.53
C THR A 69 -3.57 17.15 6.50
N LEU A 70 -3.05 17.65 5.38
CA LEU A 70 -2.33 16.87 4.38
C LEU A 70 -1.14 16.11 4.98
N SER A 71 -0.31 16.79 5.77
CA SER A 71 0.86 16.16 6.40
C SER A 71 0.46 15.06 7.41
N LYS A 72 -0.62 15.28 8.18
CA LYS A 72 -1.15 14.25 9.09
C LYS A 72 -1.67 13.03 8.33
N LEU A 73 -2.48 13.24 7.30
CA LEU A 73 -3.03 12.15 6.49
C LEU A 73 -1.93 11.37 5.76
N GLU A 74 -0.86 12.04 5.32
CA GLU A 74 0.32 11.39 4.73
C GLU A 74 0.98 10.44 5.72
N ASN A 75 1.15 10.86 6.98
CA ASN A 75 1.72 9.99 8.01
C ASN A 75 0.85 8.77 8.30
N VAL A 76 -0.47 8.95 8.37
CA VAL A 76 -1.42 7.83 8.52
C VAL A 76 -1.28 6.86 7.35
N TYR A 77 -1.25 7.40 6.13
CA TYR A 77 -1.11 6.62 4.92
C TYR A 77 0.17 5.78 4.91
N LEU A 78 1.31 6.40 5.25
CA LEU A 78 2.60 5.71 5.33
C LEU A 78 2.61 4.64 6.44
N GLY A 79 1.93 4.88 7.56
CA GLY A 79 1.77 3.88 8.61
C GLY A 79 1.03 2.64 8.13
N ILE A 80 -0.05 2.81 7.34
CA ILE A 80 -0.80 1.71 6.75
C ILE A 80 0.09 0.90 5.79
N PHE A 81 0.87 1.57 4.94
CA PHE A 81 1.78 0.90 4.00
C PHE A 81 2.92 0.16 4.70
N ALA A 82 3.39 0.65 5.85
CA ALA A 82 4.36 -0.05 6.67
C ALA A 82 3.77 -1.34 7.24
N VAL A 83 2.52 -1.31 7.73
CA VAL A 83 1.81 -2.51 8.20
C VAL A 83 1.61 -3.51 7.04
N ALA A 84 1.19 -3.02 5.86
CA ALA A 84 1.07 -3.83 4.65
C ALA A 84 2.38 -4.57 4.34
N LEU A 85 3.51 -3.86 4.39
CA LEU A 85 4.82 -4.43 4.11
C LEU A 85 5.18 -5.53 5.12
N VAL A 86 4.93 -5.32 6.41
CA VAL A 86 5.19 -6.34 7.43
C VAL A 86 4.34 -7.58 7.21
N LEU A 87 3.06 -7.41 6.85
CA LEU A 87 2.16 -8.52 6.54
C LEU A 87 2.68 -9.31 5.33
N LYS A 88 2.92 -8.64 4.19
CA LYS A 88 3.35 -9.33 2.97
C LYS A 88 4.73 -9.96 3.10
N LEU A 89 5.65 -9.34 3.87
CA LEU A 89 6.93 -10.00 4.22
C LEU A 89 6.74 -11.24 5.09
N THR A 90 5.76 -11.24 5.99
CA THR A 90 5.47 -12.41 6.84
C THR A 90 4.94 -13.55 5.99
N TRP A 91 4.01 -13.27 5.08
CA TRP A 91 3.43 -14.26 4.17
C TRP A 91 4.44 -14.78 3.16
N ALA A 92 5.26 -13.91 2.57
CA ALA A 92 6.40 -14.32 1.74
C ALA A 92 7.37 -15.26 2.48
N VAL A 93 7.54 -15.12 3.80
CA VAL A 93 8.35 -16.08 4.56
C VAL A 93 7.62 -17.40 4.78
N ILE A 94 6.31 -17.38 5.02
CA ILE A 94 5.47 -18.59 5.18
C ILE A 94 5.47 -19.40 3.88
N GLU A 95 5.29 -18.72 2.75
CA GLU A 95 5.17 -19.29 1.41
C GLU A 95 6.52 -19.49 0.73
N SER A 96 7.63 -19.07 1.35
CA SER A 96 9.00 -19.26 0.83
C SER A 96 9.39 -20.70 0.46
N ARG A 97 8.60 -21.67 0.91
CA ARG A 97 8.81 -23.10 0.65
C ARG A 97 8.04 -23.60 -0.57
N ASP A 98 7.06 -22.85 -1.06
CA ASP A 98 6.31 -23.15 -2.27
C ASP A 98 6.44 -22.01 -3.29
N PRO A 99 7.33 -22.13 -4.29
CA PRO A 99 7.54 -21.10 -5.30
C PRO A 99 6.31 -20.80 -6.16
N GLY A 100 5.31 -21.69 -6.18
CA GLY A 100 4.06 -21.48 -6.91
C GLY A 100 3.19 -20.38 -6.29
N ASP A 101 3.26 -20.23 -4.97
CA ASP A 101 2.41 -19.30 -4.21
C ASP A 101 3.07 -17.92 -4.04
N MET A 102 4.40 -17.80 -4.15
CA MET A 102 5.13 -16.53 -3.98
C MET A 102 5.06 -15.51 -5.15
N ALA A 103 4.29 -15.79 -6.20
CA ALA A 103 4.46 -15.10 -7.49
C ALA A 103 4.15 -13.59 -7.43
N ASP A 104 3.18 -13.18 -6.61
CA ASP A 104 2.72 -11.81 -6.43
C ASP A 104 3.42 -11.09 -5.26
N ASP A 105 3.87 -11.85 -4.26
CA ASP A 105 4.57 -11.39 -3.06
C ASP A 105 5.78 -10.51 -3.34
N THR A 106 6.68 -10.97 -4.21
CA THR A 106 7.93 -10.26 -4.47
C THR A 106 7.68 -8.90 -5.12
N PRO A 107 6.87 -8.81 -6.21
CA PRO A 107 6.43 -7.52 -6.74
C PRO A 107 5.73 -6.62 -5.70
N ALA A 108 4.84 -7.17 -4.87
CA ALA A 108 4.10 -6.42 -3.87
C ALA A 108 5.05 -5.80 -2.83
N VAL A 109 5.98 -6.59 -2.29
CA VAL A 109 7.00 -6.14 -1.33
C VAL A 109 7.87 -5.02 -1.91
N LEU A 110 8.34 -5.17 -3.16
CA LEU A 110 9.17 -4.15 -3.81
C LEU A 110 8.42 -2.82 -3.98
N ILE A 111 7.14 -2.88 -4.35
CA ILE A 111 6.32 -1.68 -4.50
C ILE A 111 6.08 -1.02 -3.13
N LEU A 112 5.76 -1.79 -2.09
CA LEU A 112 5.57 -1.26 -0.74
C LEU A 112 6.84 -0.57 -0.22
N ILE A 113 8.02 -1.17 -0.44
CA ILE A 113 9.31 -0.56 -0.12
C ILE A 113 9.52 0.74 -0.90
N ALA A 114 9.27 0.75 -2.21
CA ALA A 114 9.42 1.95 -3.04
C ALA A 114 8.53 3.10 -2.56
N VAL A 115 7.29 2.80 -2.14
CA VAL A 115 6.34 3.79 -1.62
C VAL A 115 6.79 4.37 -0.29
N LEU A 116 7.31 3.54 0.61
CA LEU A 116 7.87 3.99 1.89
C LEU A 116 9.15 4.81 1.67
N ALA A 117 10.01 4.39 0.75
CA ALA A 117 11.24 5.10 0.38
C ALA A 117 10.95 6.47 -0.23
N ASN A 118 9.86 6.60 -0.99
CA ASN A 118 9.41 7.87 -1.58
C ASN A 118 9.13 8.97 -0.54
N ARG A 119 8.95 8.63 0.74
CA ARG A 119 8.88 9.61 1.84
C ARG A 119 10.19 10.39 2.02
N PHE A 120 11.33 9.78 1.72
CA PHE A 120 12.66 10.34 1.97
C PHE A 120 13.25 11.08 0.76
N LEU A 121 12.65 10.86 -0.42
CA LEU A 121 12.89 11.65 -1.63
C LEU A 121 12.09 12.96 -1.57
#